data_AF-A0A1C8ZTQ2-F1
#
_entry.id   AF-A0A1C8ZTQ2-F1
#
_cell.length_a   1.000
_cell.length_b   1.000
_cell.length_c   1.000
_cell.angle_alpha   90.00
_cell.angle_beta   90.00
_cell.angle_gamma   90.00
#
_symmetry.space_group_name_H-M   'P 1'
#
loop_
_entity.id
_entity.type
_entity.pdbx_description
1 polymer ?
#
loop_
_entity_poly.entity_id
_entity_poly.type
_entity_poly.pdbx_seq_one_letter_code
_entity_poly.pdbx_strand_id
1 'polypeptide(L)'
;MHKEIYEEPKVITDTLNEVYNNYYKYNPLIRDSKNIYVVGSGTSFHASMYFEMLFKNAKAIQASEFTKRGLDINENTLVVGISQSGESVDTVNAVTYAKKFGAKILAITNTRDSTLYKIADQRILTKAGEERAVAATKSYIAQLVSIATLYSLYNKNHELLEEIKNLSMKVYEILSMEGLFRKYGQFLTEKIVVLGSGILFSTSLEASLKLKETANLLSEAYPSREFLHGPMQILDPQTTVIILGNSEDEIQVINKIKHYDSRLIRICEGCEINIPLTNELLKPILYIIPVQLIAFYKALAKGLNPDKPEKLVKVVRE
;
A
#
# COMPACT_ATOMS: atom_id res chain seq x y z
N MET A 1 -9.92 -3.50 -12.89
CA MET A 1 -9.84 -2.76 -11.63
C MET A 1 -11.00 -3.11 -10.72
N HIS A 2 -12.26 -2.78 -11.04
CA HIS A 2 -13.42 -3.10 -10.16
C HIS A 2 -13.48 -4.58 -9.79
N LYS A 3 -13.49 -5.48 -10.78
CA LYS A 3 -13.44 -6.93 -10.53
C LYS A 3 -12.28 -7.35 -9.60
N GLU A 4 -11.10 -6.74 -9.78
CA GLU A 4 -9.90 -7.10 -9.01
C GLU A 4 -9.98 -6.63 -7.57
N ILE A 5 -10.61 -5.48 -7.30
CA ILE A 5 -10.93 -5.03 -5.93
C ILE A 5 -11.89 -6.03 -5.27
N TYR A 6 -12.90 -6.52 -5.98
CA TYR A 6 -13.84 -7.52 -5.45
C TYR A 6 -13.22 -8.91 -5.25
N GLU A 7 -12.03 -9.17 -5.79
CA GLU A 7 -11.27 -10.40 -5.55
C GLU A 7 -10.40 -10.31 -4.27
N GLU A 8 -10.21 -9.11 -3.71
CA GLU A 8 -9.35 -8.88 -2.53
C GLU A 8 -9.66 -9.77 -1.32
N PRO A 9 -10.94 -10.03 -0.94
CA PRO A 9 -11.25 -10.95 0.16
C PRO A 9 -10.63 -12.34 0.00
N LYS A 10 -10.66 -12.88 -1.23
CA LYS A 10 -10.06 -14.18 -1.53
C LYS A 10 -8.54 -14.11 -1.54
N VAL A 11 -7.99 -13.04 -2.14
CA VAL A 11 -6.54 -12.81 -2.21
C VAL A 11 -5.91 -12.72 -0.82
N ILE A 12 -6.61 -12.11 0.14
CA ILE A 12 -6.19 -12.06 1.55
C ILE A 12 -6.02 -13.49 2.09
N THR A 13 -7.05 -14.33 1.99
CA THR A 13 -7.02 -15.70 2.52
C THR A 13 -5.95 -16.56 1.84
N ASP A 14 -5.88 -16.52 0.51
CA ASP A 14 -4.91 -17.32 -0.25
C ASP A 14 -3.47 -16.90 0.06
N THR A 15 -3.22 -15.59 0.18
CA THR A 15 -1.88 -15.05 0.47
C THR A 15 -1.45 -15.32 1.91
N LEU A 16 -2.35 -15.15 2.88
CA LEU A 16 -2.13 -15.54 4.28
C LEU A 16 -1.66 -17.00 4.37
N ASN A 17 -2.38 -17.91 3.72
CA ASN A 17 -2.06 -19.34 3.74
C ASN A 17 -0.70 -19.65 3.11
N GLU A 18 -0.34 -18.97 2.00
CA GLU A 18 0.99 -19.12 1.39
C GLU A 18 2.10 -18.73 2.37
N VAL A 19 1.98 -17.58 3.04
CA VAL A 19 3.02 -17.11 3.96
C VAL A 19 3.09 -17.99 5.19
N TYR A 20 1.94 -18.34 5.78
CA TYR A 20 1.85 -19.21 6.95
C TYR A 20 2.52 -20.57 6.70
N ASN A 21 2.15 -21.26 5.63
CA ASN A 21 2.65 -22.61 5.33
C ASN A 21 4.14 -22.65 4.97
N ASN A 22 4.72 -21.52 4.54
CA ASN A 22 6.11 -21.43 4.11
C ASN A 22 6.98 -20.60 5.06
N TYR A 23 6.46 -20.16 6.21
CA TYR A 23 7.15 -19.25 7.12
C TYR A 23 8.53 -19.73 7.56
N TYR A 24 8.70 -21.06 7.72
CA TYR A 24 10.00 -21.68 8.06
C TYR A 24 11.13 -21.34 7.07
N LYS A 25 10.80 -21.00 5.82
CA LYS A 25 11.76 -20.58 4.80
C LYS A 25 12.21 -19.14 4.98
N TYR A 26 11.32 -18.26 5.44
CA TYR A 26 11.54 -16.80 5.48
C TYR A 26 12.13 -16.34 6.81
N ASN A 27 11.74 -16.99 7.91
CA ASN A 27 12.16 -16.63 9.26
C ASN A 27 13.70 -16.53 9.43
N PRO A 28 14.52 -17.48 8.93
CA PRO A 28 15.97 -17.38 9.09
C PRO A 28 16.55 -16.10 8.49
N LEU A 29 16.06 -15.66 7.32
CA LEU A 29 16.57 -14.46 6.65
C LEU A 29 16.34 -13.21 7.50
N ILE A 30 15.16 -13.09 8.11
CA ILE A 30 14.80 -11.92 8.91
C ILE A 30 15.55 -11.95 10.23
N ARG A 31 15.50 -13.08 10.93
CA ARG A 31 16.13 -13.26 12.25
C ARG A 31 17.66 -13.09 12.21
N ASP A 32 18.31 -13.61 11.17
CA ASP A 32 19.77 -13.64 11.09
C ASP A 32 20.35 -12.34 10.50
N SER A 33 19.51 -11.45 9.98
CA SER A 33 19.93 -10.16 9.42
C SER A 33 20.06 -9.07 10.49
N LYS A 34 21.11 -8.26 10.39
CA LYS A 34 21.30 -7.07 11.24
C LYS A 34 20.61 -5.85 10.65
N ASN A 35 20.77 -5.65 9.35
CA ASN A 35 20.19 -4.55 8.59
C ASN A 35 19.17 -5.09 7.59
N ILE A 36 17.98 -4.49 7.54
CA ILE A 36 16.98 -4.81 6.53
C ILE A 36 16.74 -3.58 5.65
N TYR A 37 16.90 -3.73 4.35
CA TYR A 37 16.47 -2.72 3.38
C TYR A 37 15.31 -3.26 2.57
N VAL A 38 14.29 -2.45 2.35
CA VAL A 38 13.09 -2.84 1.60
C VAL A 38 12.98 -1.95 0.39
N VAL A 39 12.90 -2.54 -0.79
CA VAL A 39 12.92 -1.81 -2.07
C VAL A 39 11.73 -2.14 -2.93
N GLY A 40 11.15 -1.11 -3.54
CA GLY A 40 10.06 -1.19 -4.48
C GLY A 40 9.90 0.12 -5.23
N SER A 41 8.96 0.15 -6.18
CA SER A 41 8.62 1.36 -6.95
C SER A 41 7.10 1.56 -6.95
N GLY A 42 6.65 2.82 -6.96
CA GLY A 42 5.23 3.18 -6.95
C GLY A 42 4.46 2.51 -5.80
N THR A 43 3.34 1.86 -6.11
CA THR A 43 2.54 1.10 -5.13
C THR A 43 3.35 0.08 -4.32
N SER A 44 4.35 -0.58 -4.91
CA SER A 44 5.21 -1.52 -4.17
C SER A 44 6.19 -0.81 -3.22
N PHE A 45 6.52 0.46 -3.48
CA PHE A 45 7.26 1.28 -2.52
C PHE A 45 6.39 1.66 -1.31
N HIS A 46 5.10 1.95 -1.50
CA HIS A 46 4.18 2.18 -0.38
C HIS A 46 4.06 0.93 0.52
N ALA A 47 4.06 -0.27 -0.08
CA ALA A 47 4.14 -1.52 0.69
C ALA A 47 5.49 -1.69 1.40
N SER A 48 6.58 -1.16 0.83
CA SER A 48 7.90 -1.14 1.48
C SER A 48 7.90 -0.24 2.72
N MET A 49 7.23 0.91 2.66
CA MET A 49 7.04 1.78 3.83
C MET A 49 6.22 1.07 4.92
N TYR A 50 5.17 0.34 4.55
CA TYR A 50 4.43 -0.47 5.52
C TYR A 50 5.32 -1.53 6.21
N PHE A 51 6.22 -2.18 5.47
CA PHE A 51 7.23 -3.09 6.05
C PHE A 51 8.10 -2.37 7.09
N GLU A 52 8.66 -1.21 6.75
CA GLU A 52 9.49 -0.40 7.65
C GLU A 52 8.77 -0.06 8.95
N MET A 53 7.46 0.21 8.88
CA MET A 53 6.67 0.52 10.08
C MET A 53 6.45 -0.68 11.01
N LEU A 54 6.47 -1.90 10.48
CA LEU A 54 6.34 -3.11 11.28
C LEU A 54 7.69 -3.60 11.80
N PHE A 55 8.73 -3.56 10.98
CA PHE A 55 10.07 -4.06 11.33
C PHE A 55 11.01 -2.90 11.65
N LYS A 56 11.22 -2.60 12.94
CA LYS A 56 11.98 -1.41 13.41
C LYS A 56 13.42 -1.27 12.86
N ASN A 57 14.06 -2.36 12.48
CA ASN A 57 15.42 -2.36 11.88
C ASN A 57 15.39 -2.31 10.35
N ALA A 58 14.22 -2.21 9.74
CA ALA A 58 14.04 -2.08 8.31
C ALA A 58 14.01 -0.61 7.88
N LYS A 59 14.46 -0.35 6.65
CA LYS A 59 14.38 0.97 6.02
C LYS A 59 13.86 0.82 4.60
N ALA A 60 12.77 1.50 4.27
CA ALA A 60 12.23 1.53 2.92
C ALA A 60 13.01 2.53 2.05
N ILE A 61 13.40 2.09 0.86
CA ILE A 61 14.15 2.90 -0.08
C ILE A 61 13.53 2.72 -1.46
N GLN A 62 13.23 3.82 -2.14
CA GLN A 62 12.77 3.76 -3.53
C GLN A 62 13.83 3.06 -4.38
N ALA A 63 13.42 2.08 -5.17
CA ALA A 63 14.37 1.21 -5.87
C ALA A 63 15.34 1.98 -6.78
N SER A 64 14.85 3.06 -7.43
CA SER A 64 15.65 3.95 -8.30
C SER A 64 16.76 4.72 -7.57
N GLU A 65 16.65 4.89 -6.25
CA GLU A 65 17.60 5.61 -5.41
C GLU A 65 18.52 4.68 -4.62
N PHE A 66 18.24 3.38 -4.60
CA PHE A 66 18.92 2.40 -3.75
C PHE A 66 20.43 2.34 -3.99
N THR A 67 20.84 2.28 -5.25
CA THR A 67 22.27 2.20 -5.64
C THR A 67 23.01 3.52 -5.40
N LYS A 68 22.30 4.64 -5.31
CA LYS A 68 22.86 6.00 -5.14
C LYS A 68 23.06 6.37 -3.67
N ARG A 69 22.43 5.65 -2.74
CA ARG A 69 22.40 5.99 -1.30
C ARG A 69 23.70 5.70 -0.53
N GLY A 70 24.68 5.02 -1.13
CA GLY A 70 25.92 4.65 -0.45
C GLY A 70 25.70 3.80 0.80
N LEU A 71 24.75 2.87 0.75
CA LEU A 71 24.37 2.02 1.87
C LEU A 71 25.48 1.03 2.22
N ASP A 72 25.66 0.75 3.52
CA ASP A 72 26.49 -0.35 3.99
C ASP A 72 25.74 -1.68 3.76
N ILE A 73 26.13 -2.38 2.70
CA ILE A 73 25.58 -3.67 2.29
C ILE A 73 26.67 -4.72 2.45
N ASN A 74 26.38 -5.78 3.20
CA ASN A 74 27.29 -6.88 3.48
C ASN A 74 26.50 -8.19 3.75
N GLU A 75 27.18 -9.26 4.10
CA GLU A 75 26.60 -10.58 4.36
C GLU A 75 25.57 -10.64 5.51
N ASN A 76 25.57 -9.64 6.40
CA ASN A 76 24.59 -9.50 7.48
C ASN A 76 23.36 -8.66 7.07
N THR A 77 23.26 -8.30 5.79
CA THR A 77 22.18 -7.48 5.24
C THR A 77 21.13 -8.34 4.54
N LEU A 78 19.86 -8.08 4.84
CA LEU A 78 18.72 -8.57 4.09
C LEU A 78 18.19 -7.44 3.19
N VAL A 79 18.01 -7.71 1.90
CA VAL A 79 17.26 -6.84 1.00
C VAL A 79 15.96 -7.53 0.60
N VAL A 80 14.84 -6.88 0.92
CA VAL A 80 13.49 -7.32 0.57
C VAL A 80 13.05 -6.58 -0.69
N GLY A 81 13.01 -7.27 -1.83
CA GLY A 81 12.51 -6.72 -3.09
C GLY A 81 11.02 -6.96 -3.26
N ILE A 82 10.23 -5.89 -3.37
CA ILE A 82 8.77 -5.95 -3.54
C ILE A 82 8.41 -5.51 -4.96
N SER A 83 7.77 -6.40 -5.74
CA SER A 83 7.29 -6.09 -7.08
C SER A 83 6.19 -7.03 -7.53
N GLN A 84 5.05 -6.50 -7.97
CA GLN A 84 3.95 -7.29 -8.54
C GLN A 84 4.43 -8.15 -9.72
N SER A 85 5.10 -7.54 -10.70
CA SER A 85 5.57 -8.21 -11.91
C SER A 85 6.86 -8.99 -11.70
N GLY A 86 7.69 -8.59 -10.73
CA GLY A 86 9.04 -9.11 -10.57
C GLY A 86 10.00 -8.71 -11.71
N GLU A 87 9.58 -7.78 -12.56
CA GLU A 87 10.32 -7.32 -13.76
C GLU A 87 10.59 -5.81 -13.75
N SER A 88 10.30 -5.11 -12.65
CA SER A 88 10.63 -3.70 -12.49
C SER A 88 12.16 -3.52 -12.54
N VAL A 89 12.65 -2.80 -13.54
CA VAL A 89 14.10 -2.62 -13.81
C VAL A 89 14.81 -2.08 -12.57
N ASP A 90 14.28 -1.01 -11.96
CA ASP A 90 14.87 -0.43 -10.74
C ASP A 90 14.94 -1.43 -9.60
N THR A 91 13.88 -2.21 -9.38
CA THR A 91 13.82 -3.19 -8.28
C THR A 91 14.79 -4.34 -8.53
N VAL A 92 14.87 -4.83 -9.77
CA VAL A 92 15.83 -5.87 -10.19
C VAL A 92 17.27 -5.36 -10.03
N ASN A 93 17.55 -4.14 -10.48
CA ASN A 93 18.86 -3.53 -10.35
C ASN A 93 19.27 -3.36 -8.88
N ALA A 94 18.36 -2.91 -8.02
CA ALA A 94 18.61 -2.76 -6.59
C ALA A 94 18.98 -4.11 -5.93
N VAL A 95 18.21 -5.17 -6.17
CA VAL A 95 18.50 -6.49 -5.57
C VAL A 95 19.75 -7.14 -6.15
N THR A 96 20.00 -6.99 -7.46
CA THR A 96 21.22 -7.50 -8.10
C THR A 96 22.44 -6.77 -7.57
N TYR A 97 22.36 -5.45 -7.40
CA TYR A 97 23.41 -4.65 -6.78
C TYR A 97 23.70 -5.16 -5.37
N ALA A 98 22.67 -5.27 -4.51
CA ALA A 98 22.85 -5.75 -3.13
C ALA A 98 23.47 -7.16 -3.07
N LYS A 99 23.05 -8.05 -3.96
CA LYS A 99 23.55 -9.43 -4.02
C LYS A 99 25.04 -9.50 -4.35
N LYS A 100 25.58 -8.56 -5.15
CA LYS A 100 27.03 -8.46 -5.43
C LYS A 100 27.85 -8.18 -4.17
N PHE A 101 27.26 -7.55 -3.16
CA PHE A 101 27.90 -7.27 -1.86
C PHE A 101 27.56 -8.31 -0.79
N GLY A 102 27.02 -9.47 -1.17
CA GLY A 102 26.79 -10.59 -0.27
C GLY A 102 25.47 -10.56 0.51
N ALA A 103 24.62 -9.55 0.31
CA ALA A 103 23.32 -9.48 0.96
C ALA A 103 22.41 -10.67 0.59
N LYS A 104 21.60 -11.11 1.55
CA LYS A 104 20.51 -12.06 1.29
C LYS A 104 19.33 -11.33 0.68
N ILE A 105 18.66 -11.99 -0.26
CA ILE A 105 17.53 -11.43 -0.99
C ILE A 105 16.24 -12.20 -0.68
N LEU A 106 15.23 -11.49 -0.17
CA LEU A 106 13.85 -11.97 -0.07
C LEU A 106 13.00 -11.26 -1.12
N ALA A 107 12.36 -12.00 -2.02
CA ALA A 107 11.40 -11.42 -2.97
C ALA A 107 9.97 -11.55 -2.46
N ILE A 108 9.19 -10.48 -2.51
CA ILE A 108 7.72 -10.49 -2.41
C ILE A 108 7.18 -10.12 -3.80
N THR A 109 6.67 -11.12 -4.52
CA THR A 109 6.21 -10.94 -5.90
C THR A 109 5.00 -11.79 -6.22
N ASN A 110 4.22 -11.40 -7.22
CA ASN A 110 3.05 -12.16 -7.68
C ASN A 110 3.35 -13.03 -8.91
N THR A 111 4.53 -12.86 -9.53
CA THR A 111 4.86 -13.51 -10.80
C THR A 111 5.96 -14.55 -10.59
N ARG A 112 5.58 -15.82 -10.73
CA ARG A 112 6.52 -16.95 -10.69
C ARG A 112 7.52 -16.85 -11.85
N ASP A 113 8.75 -17.29 -11.60
CA ASP A 113 9.84 -17.35 -12.59
C ASP A 113 10.23 -16.00 -13.22
N SER A 114 9.76 -14.89 -12.65
CA SER A 114 10.22 -13.54 -12.98
C SER A 114 11.70 -13.33 -12.64
N THR A 115 12.30 -12.27 -13.15
CA THR A 115 13.71 -11.93 -12.89
C THR A 115 13.99 -11.78 -11.41
N LEU A 116 13.18 -10.99 -10.69
CA LEU A 116 13.29 -10.85 -9.23
C LEU A 116 13.12 -12.20 -8.51
N TYR A 117 12.16 -13.01 -8.94
CA TYR A 117 11.92 -14.35 -8.38
C TYR A 117 13.15 -15.25 -8.50
N LYS A 118 13.83 -15.23 -9.66
CA LYS A 118 15.03 -16.03 -9.92
C LYS A 118 16.25 -15.55 -9.12
N ILE A 119 16.41 -14.24 -8.94
CA ILE A 119 17.54 -13.67 -8.19
C ILE A 119 17.43 -13.94 -6.69
N ALA A 120 16.21 -14.03 -6.14
CA ALA A 120 16.01 -14.12 -4.71
C ALA A 120 16.44 -15.46 -4.09
N ASP A 121 16.98 -15.39 -2.86
CA ASP A 121 17.35 -16.57 -2.08
C ASP A 121 16.12 -17.24 -1.46
N GLN A 122 15.13 -16.44 -1.05
CA GLN A 122 13.80 -16.90 -0.65
C GLN A 122 12.71 -16.01 -1.24
N ARG A 123 11.49 -16.55 -1.35
CA ARG A 123 10.43 -15.96 -2.19
C ARG A 123 9.08 -16.14 -1.54
N ILE A 124 8.36 -15.04 -1.32
CA ILE A 124 6.94 -15.02 -1.03
C ILE A 124 6.22 -14.78 -2.35
N LEU A 125 5.56 -15.82 -2.87
CA LEU A 125 4.73 -15.72 -4.06
C LEU A 125 3.30 -15.33 -3.65
N THR A 126 2.98 -14.03 -3.74
CA THR A 126 1.64 -13.56 -3.38
C THR A 126 0.56 -14.24 -4.23
N LYS A 127 -0.64 -14.37 -3.69
CA LYS A 127 -1.76 -15.06 -4.37
C LYS A 127 -2.78 -14.07 -4.91
N ALA A 128 -2.30 -12.95 -5.48
CA ALA A 128 -3.19 -11.97 -6.09
C ALA A 128 -3.79 -12.47 -7.42
N GLY A 129 -3.19 -13.51 -8.02
CA GLY A 129 -3.61 -14.01 -9.33
C GLY A 129 -3.29 -13.02 -10.44
N GLU A 130 -3.92 -13.17 -11.62
CA GLU A 130 -3.71 -12.24 -12.72
C GLU A 130 -4.39 -10.89 -12.41
N GLU A 131 -3.60 -9.83 -12.26
CA GLU A 131 -4.08 -8.45 -12.20
C GLU A 131 -3.89 -7.85 -13.59
N ARG A 132 -4.92 -7.38 -14.27
CA ARG A 132 -4.92 -6.82 -15.62
C ARG A 132 -4.96 -5.30 -15.63
N ALA A 133 -5.63 -4.66 -14.66
CA ALA A 133 -5.58 -3.21 -14.57
C ALA A 133 -4.15 -2.72 -14.40
N VAL A 134 -3.86 -1.56 -14.99
CA VAL A 134 -2.56 -0.89 -14.83
C VAL A 134 -2.38 -0.40 -13.39
N ALA A 135 -3.42 0.20 -12.82
CA ALA A 135 -3.42 0.60 -11.42
C ALA A 135 -3.55 -0.63 -10.52
N ALA A 136 -2.51 -0.91 -9.73
CA ALA A 136 -2.48 -2.01 -8.77
C ALA A 136 -3.59 -1.86 -7.70
N THR A 137 -4.25 -2.97 -7.35
CA THR A 137 -5.23 -3.06 -6.26
C THR A 137 -4.94 -4.30 -5.40
N LYS A 138 -5.40 -5.47 -5.84
CA LYS A 138 -5.26 -6.73 -5.12
C LYS A 138 -3.81 -7.16 -4.94
N SER A 139 -2.89 -6.77 -5.83
CA SER A 139 -1.47 -7.03 -5.63
C SER A 139 -0.88 -6.24 -4.46
N TYR A 140 -1.33 -5.01 -4.24
CA TYR A 140 -0.95 -4.21 -3.06
C TYR A 140 -1.49 -4.84 -1.78
N ILE A 141 -2.77 -5.23 -1.75
CA ILE A 141 -3.37 -5.94 -0.62
C ILE A 141 -2.60 -7.23 -0.32
N ALA A 142 -2.26 -8.02 -1.33
CA ALA A 142 -1.49 -9.25 -1.14
C ALA A 142 -0.08 -8.97 -0.58
N GLN A 143 0.57 -7.87 -0.99
CA GLN A 143 1.84 -7.44 -0.41
C GLN A 143 1.69 -7.11 1.08
N LEU A 144 0.71 -6.26 1.44
CA LEU A 144 0.47 -5.90 2.84
C LEU A 144 0.13 -7.12 3.70
N VAL A 145 -0.74 -8.01 3.24
CA VAL A 145 -1.08 -9.26 3.94
C VAL A 145 0.13 -10.15 4.12
N SER A 146 1.01 -10.23 3.11
CA SER A 146 2.25 -11.00 3.22
C SER A 146 3.13 -10.47 4.34
N ILE A 147 3.30 -9.16 4.40
CA ILE A 147 4.12 -8.47 5.40
C ILE A 147 3.50 -8.61 6.80
N ALA A 148 2.19 -8.39 6.93
CA ALA A 148 1.48 -8.51 8.20
C ALA A 148 1.54 -9.93 8.76
N THR A 149 1.34 -10.94 7.91
CA THR A 149 1.44 -12.36 8.29
C THR A 149 2.87 -12.71 8.72
N LEU A 150 3.86 -12.27 7.94
CA LEU A 150 5.26 -12.47 8.25
C LEU A 150 5.64 -11.85 9.61
N TYR A 151 5.17 -10.62 9.87
CA TYR A 151 5.38 -9.91 11.13
C TYR A 151 4.71 -10.60 12.31
N SER A 152 3.46 -11.02 12.16
CA SER A 152 2.73 -11.78 13.19
C SER A 152 3.47 -13.06 13.58
N LEU A 153 3.92 -13.85 12.60
CA LEU A 153 4.63 -15.10 12.82
C LEU A 153 6.04 -14.87 13.41
N TYR A 154 6.74 -13.83 12.96
CA TYR A 154 8.03 -13.42 13.51
C TYR A 154 7.96 -13.10 15.00
N ASN A 155 6.93 -12.36 15.41
CA ASN A 155 6.72 -11.99 16.81
C ASN A 155 5.93 -13.02 17.63
N LYS A 156 5.54 -14.15 17.01
CA LYS A 156 4.65 -15.16 17.62
C LYS A 156 3.36 -14.54 18.17
N ASN A 157 2.83 -13.52 17.48
CA ASN A 157 1.61 -12.83 17.87
C ASN A 157 0.39 -13.53 17.27
N HIS A 158 -0.14 -14.50 18.01
CA HIS A 158 -1.30 -15.29 17.61
C HIS A 158 -2.60 -14.48 17.51
N GLU A 159 -2.77 -13.45 18.34
CA GLU A 159 -3.94 -12.57 18.29
C GLU A 159 -3.99 -11.80 16.97
N LEU A 160 -2.85 -11.21 16.57
CA LEU A 160 -2.73 -10.53 15.27
C LEU A 160 -2.99 -11.50 14.10
N LEU A 161 -2.56 -12.76 14.22
CA LEU A 161 -2.81 -13.76 13.19
C LEU A 161 -4.31 -14.07 13.02
N GLU A 162 -5.04 -14.18 14.13
CA GLU A 162 -6.50 -14.34 14.10
C GLU A 162 -7.20 -13.11 13.52
N GLU A 163 -6.72 -11.91 13.83
CA GLU A 163 -7.23 -10.69 13.20
C GLU A 163 -6.99 -10.66 11.68
N ILE A 164 -5.82 -11.12 11.21
CA ILE A 164 -5.53 -11.23 9.76
C ILE A 164 -6.49 -12.22 9.09
N LYS A 165 -6.80 -13.35 9.72
CA LYS A 165 -7.79 -14.32 9.19
C LYS A 165 -9.17 -13.69 9.01
N ASN A 166 -9.55 -12.77 9.89
CA ASN A 166 -10.83 -12.09 9.86
C ASN A 166 -10.89 -10.92 8.86
N LEU A 167 -9.77 -10.49 8.27
CA LEU A 167 -9.75 -9.38 7.32
C LEU A 167 -10.65 -9.61 6.10
N SER A 168 -10.73 -10.84 5.59
CA SER A 168 -11.57 -11.18 4.43
C SER A 168 -13.04 -10.78 4.65
N MET A 169 -13.59 -11.09 5.85
CA MET A 169 -14.95 -10.71 6.22
C MET A 169 -15.12 -9.19 6.33
N LYS A 170 -14.16 -8.50 6.97
CA LYS A 170 -14.16 -7.04 7.09
C LYS A 170 -14.12 -6.36 5.72
N VAL A 171 -13.39 -6.92 4.74
CA VAL A 171 -13.39 -6.40 3.37
C VAL A 171 -14.77 -6.57 2.72
N TYR A 172 -15.44 -7.71 2.88
CA TYR A 172 -16.82 -7.86 2.37
C TYR A 172 -17.78 -6.82 2.95
N GLU A 173 -17.66 -6.51 4.24
CA GLU A 173 -18.45 -5.44 4.87
C GLU A 173 -18.17 -4.09 4.21
N ILE A 174 -16.91 -3.74 3.95
CA ILE A 174 -16.54 -2.50 3.25
C ILE A 174 -17.11 -2.47 1.84
N LEU A 175 -16.96 -3.56 1.07
CA LEU A 175 -17.45 -3.67 -0.31
C LEU A 175 -18.98 -3.54 -0.41
N SER A 176 -19.72 -3.87 0.64
CA SER A 176 -21.18 -3.70 0.69
C SER A 176 -21.62 -2.23 0.63
N MET A 177 -20.71 -1.28 0.91
CA MET A 177 -20.97 0.16 0.86
C MET A 177 -20.76 0.76 -0.54
N GLU A 178 -20.75 -0.04 -1.60
CA GLU A 178 -20.43 0.39 -2.98
C GLU A 178 -21.19 1.65 -3.44
N GLY A 179 -22.48 1.74 -3.11
CA GLY A 179 -23.31 2.91 -3.45
C GLY A 179 -22.77 4.22 -2.86
N LEU A 180 -22.17 4.16 -1.67
CA LEU A 180 -21.53 5.29 -1.02
C LEU A 180 -20.23 5.70 -1.74
N PHE A 181 -19.42 4.74 -2.17
CA PHE A 181 -18.19 5.03 -2.91
C PHE A 181 -18.49 5.64 -4.28
N ARG A 182 -19.53 5.14 -4.96
CA ARG A 182 -20.02 5.75 -6.22
C ARG A 182 -20.46 7.19 -6.00
N LYS A 183 -21.22 7.45 -4.94
CA LYS A 183 -21.64 8.79 -4.55
C LYS A 183 -20.42 9.70 -4.34
N TYR A 184 -19.47 9.30 -3.50
CA TYR A 184 -18.27 10.11 -3.26
C TYR A 184 -17.40 10.30 -4.51
N GLY A 185 -17.30 9.30 -5.39
CA GLY A 185 -16.63 9.42 -6.68
C GLY A 185 -17.20 10.54 -7.55
N GLN A 186 -18.52 10.77 -7.52
CA GLN A 186 -19.14 11.91 -8.22
C GLN A 186 -18.88 13.26 -7.53
N PHE A 187 -18.72 13.26 -6.21
CA PHE A 187 -18.48 14.46 -5.41
C PHE A 187 -17.01 14.91 -5.33
N LEU A 188 -16.06 14.08 -5.75
CA LEU A 188 -14.66 14.49 -5.77
C LEU A 188 -14.44 15.71 -6.68
N THR A 189 -13.74 16.70 -6.16
CA THR A 189 -13.24 17.84 -6.94
C THR A 189 -11.97 17.47 -7.70
N GLU A 190 -11.36 18.43 -8.41
CA GLU A 190 -10.12 18.18 -9.18
C GLU A 190 -8.84 18.25 -8.33
N LYS A 191 -8.89 18.95 -7.18
CA LYS A 191 -7.80 19.04 -6.20
C LYS A 191 -8.11 18.16 -4.99
N ILE A 192 -7.25 17.17 -4.72
CA ILE A 192 -7.41 16.24 -3.60
C ILE A 192 -6.21 16.30 -2.66
N VAL A 193 -6.50 16.44 -1.37
CA VAL A 193 -5.52 16.23 -0.30
C VAL A 193 -5.90 14.94 0.42
N VAL A 194 -4.94 14.02 0.58
CA VAL A 194 -5.13 12.81 1.38
C VAL A 194 -4.28 12.85 2.63
N LEU A 195 -4.90 12.72 3.80
CA LEU A 195 -4.24 12.82 5.10
C LEU A 195 -4.34 11.50 5.85
N GLY A 196 -3.29 11.17 6.60
CA GLY A 196 -3.26 10.03 7.51
C GLY A 196 -2.00 10.07 8.36
N SER A 197 -2.13 9.74 9.63
CA SER A 197 -1.02 9.69 10.59
C SER A 197 -0.45 8.28 10.75
N GLY A 198 0.80 8.22 11.19
CA GLY A 198 1.46 6.96 11.52
C GLY A 198 1.38 5.95 10.38
N ILE A 199 0.85 4.76 10.69
CA ILE A 199 0.80 3.64 9.73
C ILE A 199 -0.05 3.92 8.50
N LEU A 200 -1.03 4.82 8.64
CA LEU A 200 -1.90 5.23 7.55
C LEU A 200 -1.23 6.22 6.58
N PHE A 201 -0.08 6.83 6.92
CA PHE A 201 0.57 7.75 5.99
C PHE A 201 1.01 7.07 4.68
N SER A 202 1.56 5.85 4.77
CA SER A 202 1.85 5.03 3.59
C SER A 202 0.60 4.75 2.75
N THR A 203 -0.55 4.60 3.41
CA THR A 203 -1.85 4.40 2.78
C THR A 203 -2.36 5.69 2.13
N SER A 204 -2.13 6.85 2.73
CA SER A 204 -2.45 8.16 2.15
C SER A 204 -1.67 8.40 0.85
N LEU A 205 -0.39 8.00 0.81
CA LEU A 205 0.43 8.07 -0.40
C LEU A 205 -0.11 7.15 -1.50
N GLU A 206 -0.50 5.91 -1.17
CA GLU A 206 -1.12 4.99 -2.13
C GLU A 206 -2.47 5.49 -2.63
N ALA A 207 -3.33 5.98 -1.73
CA ALA A 207 -4.61 6.59 -2.05
C ALA A 207 -4.44 7.75 -3.04
N SER A 208 -3.48 8.65 -2.77
CA SER A 208 -3.14 9.76 -3.66
C SER A 208 -2.66 9.26 -5.02
N LEU A 209 -1.82 8.21 -5.05
CA LEU A 209 -1.36 7.59 -6.29
C LEU A 209 -2.52 7.02 -7.10
N LYS A 210 -3.46 6.27 -6.50
CA LYS A 210 -4.64 5.75 -7.21
C LYS A 210 -5.48 6.86 -7.84
N LEU A 211 -5.74 7.94 -7.10
CA LEU A 211 -6.51 9.08 -7.61
C LEU A 211 -5.84 9.76 -8.81
N LYS A 212 -4.49 9.85 -8.80
CA LYS A 212 -3.71 10.33 -9.94
C LYS A 212 -3.78 9.38 -11.13
N GLU A 213 -3.51 8.09 -10.90
CA GLU A 213 -3.39 7.09 -11.96
C GLU A 213 -4.73 6.80 -12.64
N THR A 214 -5.83 6.70 -11.89
CA THR A 214 -7.11 6.24 -12.47
C THR A 214 -7.98 7.38 -12.96
N ALA A 215 -7.94 8.53 -12.29
CA ALA A 215 -8.90 9.62 -12.48
C ALA A 215 -8.27 10.95 -12.93
N ASN A 216 -6.95 10.98 -13.17
CA ASN A 216 -6.20 12.18 -13.56
C ASN A 216 -6.46 13.36 -12.61
N LEU A 217 -6.49 13.12 -11.31
CA LEU A 217 -6.69 14.17 -10.31
C LEU A 217 -5.37 14.74 -9.83
N LEU A 218 -5.37 16.04 -9.52
CA LEU A 218 -4.26 16.63 -8.78
C LEU A 218 -4.39 16.18 -7.33
N SER A 219 -3.64 15.15 -6.96
CA SER A 219 -3.65 14.59 -5.61
C SER A 219 -2.26 14.58 -4.97
N GLU A 220 -2.23 15.04 -3.73
CA GLU A 220 -1.07 14.97 -2.85
C GLU A 220 -1.46 14.37 -1.50
N ALA A 221 -0.50 13.73 -0.85
CA ALA A 221 -0.68 13.15 0.47
C ALA A 221 0.30 13.75 1.47
N TYR A 222 -0.17 13.98 2.70
CA TYR A 222 0.62 14.53 3.79
C TYR A 222 0.37 13.75 5.08
N PRO A 223 1.38 13.62 5.96
CA PRO A 223 1.10 13.26 7.35
C PRO A 223 0.11 14.28 7.92
N SER A 224 -0.92 13.82 8.64
CA SER A 224 -2.05 14.68 9.05
C SER A 224 -1.58 15.96 9.76
N ARG A 225 -0.66 15.84 10.72
CA ARG A 225 -0.15 16.98 11.48
C ARG A 225 0.73 17.92 10.65
N GLU A 226 1.59 17.38 9.81
CA GLU A 226 2.49 18.14 8.91
C GLU A 226 1.72 19.01 7.91
N PHE A 227 0.50 18.61 7.55
CA PHE A 227 -0.37 19.42 6.68
C PHE A 227 -0.63 20.83 7.24
N LEU A 228 -0.66 20.97 8.57
CA LEU A 228 -0.88 22.27 9.23
C LEU A 228 0.35 23.19 9.17
N HIS A 229 1.53 22.67 8.80
CA HIS A 229 2.81 23.37 8.81
C HIS A 229 3.16 23.97 7.42
N GLY A 230 2.16 24.45 6.69
CA GLY A 230 2.33 25.10 5.38
C GLY A 230 1.36 24.61 4.32
N PRO A 231 1.27 23.28 4.05
CA PRO A 231 0.46 22.74 2.96
C PRO A 231 -1.03 23.13 3.02
N MET A 232 -1.60 23.37 4.22
CA MET A 232 -2.98 23.82 4.40
C MET A 232 -3.34 25.10 3.60
N GLN A 233 -2.36 25.91 3.20
CA GLN A 233 -2.57 27.09 2.35
C GLN A 233 -3.24 26.78 0.99
N ILE A 234 -3.18 25.53 0.52
CA ILE A 234 -3.80 25.12 -0.75
C ILE A 234 -5.32 24.88 -0.65
N LEU A 235 -5.89 24.93 0.55
CA LEU A 235 -7.31 24.69 0.76
C LEU A 235 -8.17 25.81 0.18
N ASP A 236 -9.16 25.40 -0.60
CA ASP A 236 -10.19 26.26 -1.17
C ASP A 236 -11.49 25.45 -1.34
N PRO A 237 -12.62 26.08 -1.72
CA PRO A 237 -13.89 25.38 -1.94
C PRO A 237 -13.88 24.31 -3.06
N GLN A 238 -12.84 24.30 -3.90
CA GLN A 238 -12.59 23.29 -4.94
C GLN A 238 -11.63 22.19 -4.50
N THR A 239 -11.20 22.18 -3.23
CA THR A 239 -10.37 21.13 -2.66
C THR A 239 -11.22 20.12 -1.89
N THR A 240 -10.98 18.84 -2.15
CA THR A 240 -11.51 17.73 -1.33
C THR A 240 -10.39 17.20 -0.45
N VAL A 241 -10.62 17.14 0.85
CA VAL A 241 -9.73 16.53 1.84
C VAL A 241 -10.28 15.16 2.22
N ILE A 242 -9.51 14.12 1.94
CA ILE A 242 -9.80 12.74 2.37
C ILE A 242 -8.93 12.46 3.59
N ILE A 243 -9.54 12.14 4.71
CA ILE A 243 -8.84 11.83 5.97
C ILE A 243 -9.00 10.35 6.28
N LEU A 244 -7.86 9.67 6.41
CA LEU A 244 -7.75 8.27 6.81
C LEU A 244 -7.47 8.22 8.30
N GLY A 245 -8.43 7.73 9.08
CA GLY A 245 -8.31 7.57 10.52
C GLY A 245 -9.05 8.64 11.32
N ASN A 246 -8.96 8.51 12.63
CA ASN A 246 -9.62 9.35 13.63
C ASN A 246 -8.76 9.55 14.88
N SER A 247 -7.43 9.52 14.74
CA SER A 247 -6.50 9.84 15.83
C SER A 247 -6.65 11.30 16.26
N GLU A 248 -6.03 11.65 17.38
CA GLU A 248 -6.04 13.02 17.89
C GLU A 248 -5.52 14.03 16.84
N ASP A 249 -4.47 13.68 16.10
CA ASP A 249 -3.93 14.54 15.03
C ASP A 249 -4.97 14.78 13.93
N GLU A 250 -5.69 13.75 13.47
CA GLU A 250 -6.75 13.91 12.47
C GLU A 250 -7.90 14.79 12.99
N ILE A 251 -8.32 14.60 14.25
CA ILE A 251 -9.39 15.40 14.85
C ILE A 251 -8.99 16.87 14.94
N GLN A 252 -7.75 17.16 15.33
CA GLN A 252 -7.22 18.53 15.37
C GLN A 252 -7.18 19.16 13.99
N VAL A 253 -6.75 18.42 12.96
CA VAL A 253 -6.77 18.89 11.57
C VAL A 253 -8.18 19.18 11.12
N ILE A 254 -9.13 18.26 11.32
CA ILE A 254 -10.55 18.44 10.98
C ILE A 254 -11.08 19.74 11.57
N ASN A 255 -10.81 20.02 12.83
CA ASN A 255 -11.28 21.23 13.50
C ASN A 255 -10.69 22.51 12.90
N LYS A 256 -9.45 22.48 12.42
CA LYS A 256 -8.83 23.63 11.75
C LYS A 256 -9.35 23.84 10.33
N ILE A 257 -9.53 22.76 9.55
CA ILE A 257 -9.86 22.88 8.12
C ILE A 257 -11.35 23.17 7.86
N LYS A 258 -12.23 22.95 8.85
CA LYS A 258 -13.68 23.21 8.77
C LYS A 258 -14.04 24.62 8.30
N HIS A 259 -13.15 25.60 8.48
CA HIS A 259 -13.39 27.00 8.15
C HIS A 259 -13.02 27.39 6.70
N TYR A 260 -12.47 26.48 5.91
CA TYR A 260 -11.97 26.77 4.55
C TYR A 260 -12.91 26.29 3.43
N ASP A 261 -14.15 25.90 3.77
CA ASP A 261 -15.18 25.41 2.84
C ASP A 261 -14.75 24.24 1.92
N SER A 262 -13.64 23.59 2.24
CA SER A 262 -13.17 22.39 1.54
C SER A 262 -14.12 21.22 1.80
N ARG A 263 -14.31 20.36 0.79
CA ARG A 263 -15.11 19.15 0.96
C ARG A 263 -14.35 18.15 1.82
N LEU A 264 -14.99 17.60 2.85
CA LEU A 264 -14.36 16.65 3.75
C LEU A 264 -14.95 15.25 3.56
N ILE A 265 -14.09 14.25 3.37
CA ILE A 265 -14.44 12.83 3.37
C ILE A 265 -13.62 12.15 4.46
N ARG A 266 -14.28 11.43 5.37
CA ARG A 266 -13.64 10.71 6.46
C ARG A 266 -13.82 9.21 6.26
N ILE A 267 -12.70 8.48 6.34
CA ILE A 267 -12.63 7.03 6.27
C ILE A 267 -12.03 6.56 7.59
N CYS A 268 -12.86 5.99 8.45
CA CYS A 268 -12.49 5.65 9.82
C CYS A 268 -13.56 4.77 10.50
N GLU A 269 -13.24 4.28 11.69
CA GLU A 269 -14.22 3.60 12.54
C GLU A 269 -15.26 4.60 13.07
N GLY A 270 -16.54 4.30 12.84
CA GLY A 270 -17.67 5.09 13.34
C GLY A 270 -17.93 6.41 12.61
N CYS A 271 -17.45 6.57 11.37
CA CYS A 271 -17.72 7.76 10.54
C CYS A 271 -18.43 7.44 9.22
N GLU A 272 -18.54 8.43 8.33
CA GLU A 272 -19.37 8.36 7.12
C GLU A 272 -19.00 7.18 6.22
N ILE A 273 -17.71 7.01 5.94
CA ILE A 273 -17.18 5.77 5.38
C ILE A 273 -16.66 4.93 6.53
N ASN A 274 -17.53 4.06 7.06
CA ASN A 274 -17.24 3.24 8.22
C ASN A 274 -16.29 2.10 7.87
N ILE A 275 -15.15 2.02 8.57
CA ILE A 275 -14.26 0.87 8.53
C ILE A 275 -14.51 -0.01 9.74
N PRO A 276 -14.64 -1.35 9.59
CA PRO A 276 -14.74 -2.26 10.73
C PRO A 276 -13.52 -2.16 11.66
N LEU A 277 -13.75 -2.18 12.97
CA LEU A 277 -12.70 -2.13 14.00
C LEU A 277 -11.64 -3.21 13.74
N THR A 278 -10.36 -2.84 13.80
CA THR A 278 -9.25 -3.77 13.59
C THR A 278 -7.99 -3.31 14.30
N ASN A 279 -7.02 -4.22 14.46
CA ASN A 279 -5.68 -3.89 14.92
C ASN A 279 -5.10 -2.70 14.16
N GLU A 280 -4.45 -1.78 14.88
CA GLU A 280 -3.79 -0.61 14.28
C GLU A 280 -2.86 -1.01 13.13
N LEU A 281 -2.13 -2.11 13.29
CA LEU A 281 -1.18 -2.61 12.30
C LEU A 281 -1.85 -3.08 10.99
N LEU A 282 -3.14 -3.40 11.02
CA LEU A 282 -3.90 -3.92 9.87
C LEU A 282 -4.75 -2.84 9.19
N LYS A 283 -4.90 -1.65 9.78
CA LYS A 283 -5.67 -0.55 9.20
C LYS A 283 -5.29 -0.24 7.74
N PRO A 284 -4.00 -0.20 7.33
CA PRO A 284 -3.62 0.04 5.92
C PRO A 284 -4.31 -0.87 4.90
N ILE A 285 -4.58 -2.13 5.28
CA ILE A 285 -5.22 -3.13 4.41
C ILE A 285 -6.68 -2.75 4.15
N LEU A 286 -7.40 -2.27 5.16
CA LEU A 286 -8.82 -1.94 5.05
C LEU A 286 -9.05 -0.52 4.50
N TYR A 287 -8.22 0.44 4.90
CA TYR A 287 -8.45 1.86 4.64
C TYR A 287 -8.21 2.27 3.19
N ILE A 288 -7.43 1.49 2.43
CA ILE A 288 -7.18 1.78 1.01
C ILE A 288 -8.38 1.44 0.11
N ILE A 289 -9.19 0.45 0.50
CA ILE A 289 -10.25 -0.14 -0.33
C ILE A 289 -11.33 0.88 -0.71
N PRO A 290 -11.86 1.70 0.21
CA PRO A 290 -12.79 2.76 -0.17
C PRO A 290 -12.20 3.73 -1.20
N VAL A 291 -10.92 4.09 -1.05
CA VAL A 291 -10.29 5.05 -1.97
C VAL A 291 -10.11 4.46 -3.36
N GLN A 292 -9.74 3.18 -3.47
CA GLN A 292 -9.68 2.50 -4.77
C GLN A 292 -11.03 2.54 -5.50
N LEU A 293 -12.14 2.28 -4.80
CA LEU A 293 -13.48 2.33 -5.37
C LEU A 293 -13.95 3.75 -5.69
N ILE A 294 -13.66 4.72 -4.82
CA ILE A 294 -13.94 6.14 -5.08
C ILE A 294 -13.17 6.60 -6.33
N ALA A 295 -11.89 6.26 -6.45
CA ALA A 295 -11.04 6.60 -7.58
C ALA A 295 -11.53 5.94 -8.88
N PHE A 296 -11.96 4.68 -8.81
CA PHE A 296 -12.62 3.98 -9.91
C PHE A 296 -13.90 4.71 -10.37
N TYR A 297 -14.78 5.08 -9.44
CA TYR A 297 -16.03 5.74 -9.78
C TYR A 297 -15.86 7.17 -10.27
N LYS A 298 -14.86 7.90 -9.76
CA LYS A 298 -14.50 9.22 -10.30
C LYS A 298 -13.93 9.13 -11.70
N ALA A 299 -13.13 8.10 -12.03
CA ALA A 299 -12.67 7.86 -13.38
C ALA A 299 -13.84 7.65 -14.36
N LEU A 300 -14.81 6.81 -14.00
CA LEU A 300 -16.03 6.60 -14.78
C LEU A 300 -16.84 7.90 -14.97
N ALA A 301 -16.99 8.70 -13.91
CA ALA A 301 -17.69 9.98 -13.98
C ALA A 301 -17.00 10.99 -14.91
N LYS A 302 -15.67 10.89 -15.08
CA LYS A 302 -14.88 11.68 -16.05
C LYS A 302 -14.84 11.06 -17.45
N GLY A 303 -15.49 9.92 -17.69
CA GLY A 303 -15.41 9.18 -18.95
C GLY A 303 -14.04 8.55 -19.22
N LEU A 304 -13.21 8.35 -18.19
CA LEU A 304 -11.89 7.74 -18.28
C LEU A 304 -11.97 6.21 -18.13
N ASN A 305 -10.97 5.50 -18.66
CA ASN A 305 -10.84 4.06 -18.47
C ASN A 305 -9.93 3.74 -17.27
N PRO A 306 -10.48 3.31 -16.10
CA PRO A 306 -9.68 3.00 -14.92
C PRO A 306 -8.78 1.77 -15.07
N ASP A 307 -9.05 0.88 -16.03
CA ASP A 307 -8.22 -0.31 -16.28
C ASP A 307 -6.96 0.02 -17.09
N LYS A 308 -7.03 1.07 -17.93
CA LYS A 308 -5.97 1.48 -18.86
C LYS A 308 -5.84 3.00 -18.91
N PRO A 309 -5.19 3.62 -17.91
CA PRO A 309 -4.86 5.04 -17.96
C PRO A 309 -3.94 5.36 -19.15
N GLU A 310 -4.25 6.43 -19.89
CA GLU A 310 -3.66 6.71 -21.21
C GLU A 310 -2.13 6.85 -21.22
N LYS A 311 -1.53 7.31 -20.13
CA LYS A 311 -0.09 7.61 -20.03
C LYS A 311 0.72 6.55 -19.30
N LEU A 312 0.08 5.46 -18.85
CA LEU A 312 0.71 4.49 -17.95
C LEU A 312 0.76 3.11 -18.60
N VAL A 313 1.92 2.46 -18.44
CA VAL A 313 2.10 1.04 -18.74
C VAL A 313 2.19 0.26 -17.44
N LYS A 314 1.69 -0.97 -17.46
CA LYS A 314 1.60 -1.81 -16.25
C LYS A 314 2.96 -2.19 -15.66
N VAL A 315 3.99 -2.31 -16.50
CA VAL A 315 5.36 -2.60 -16.04
C VAL A 315 6.28 -1.62 -16.76
N VAL A 316 7.03 -0.84 -15.98
CA VAL A 316 8.12 -0.02 -16.50
C VAL A 316 9.26 -0.96 -16.88
N ARG A 317 9.49 -1.09 -18.19
CA ARG A 317 10.64 -1.75 -18.81
C ARG A 317 11.30 -0.68 -19.66
N GLU A 318 12.62 -0.51 -19.52
CA GLU A 318 13.41 0.38 -20.40
C GLU A 318 13.31 -0.06 -21.86
#